data_AF-A0A1H1V2P8-F1
#
_entry.id   AF-A0A1H1V2P8-F1
#
_cell.length_a   1.000
_cell.length_b   1.000
_cell.length_c   1.000
_cell.angle_alpha   90.00
_cell.angle_beta   90.00
_cell.angle_gamma   90.00
#
_symmetry.space_group_name_H-M   'P 1'
#
loop_
_entity.id
_entity.type
_entity.pdbx_description
1 polymer ?
#
loop_
_entity_poly.entity_id
_entity_poly.type
_entity_poly.pdbx_seq_one_letter_code
_entity_poly.pdbx_strand_id
1 'polypeptide(L)'
;MSIDKQKFQKLLWAEAASFRADCADWKRNTEALQEFLGEKTVEEVALELLAENDRLSASPERQIIRAAVTEAVKGIADAAAADAKAGTLREIEQLKAENEALRSVMACVVNEIPKHTSGNGNAPGHCHAIPGVWDQGNGAKSGIECAWCKVWNAAVAMSEGQPVACGSEQRKTPTEKPIPERSACRSENP
;
A
#
# COMPACT_ATOMS: atom_id res chain seq x y z
N MET A 1 9.59 49.59 -19.77
CA MET A 1 8.18 49.89 -20.12
C MET A 1 7.55 50.61 -18.93
N SER A 2 6.81 51.71 -19.17
CA SER A 2 6.22 52.57 -18.12
C SER A 2 4.68 52.56 -18.10
N ILE A 3 4.05 51.63 -18.84
CA ILE A 3 2.58 51.49 -18.87
C ILE A 3 2.05 51.01 -17.51
N ASP A 4 0.91 51.54 -17.09
CA ASP A 4 0.18 51.03 -15.94
C ASP A 4 -0.44 49.67 -16.28
N LYS A 5 0.24 48.60 -15.86
CA LYS A 5 -0.17 47.21 -16.14
C LYS A 5 -1.53 46.85 -15.53
N GLN A 6 -1.89 47.44 -14.38
CA GLN A 6 -3.19 47.17 -13.76
C GLN A 6 -4.33 47.83 -14.53
N LYS A 7 -4.14 49.08 -14.98
CA LYS A 7 -5.12 49.78 -15.82
C LYS A 7 -5.26 49.11 -17.19
N PHE A 8 -4.14 48.72 -17.81
CA PHE A 8 -4.13 47.96 -19.06
C PHE A 8 -4.95 46.68 -18.95
N GLN A 9 -4.68 45.87 -17.92
CA GLN A 9 -5.38 44.61 -17.68
C GLN A 9 -6.90 44.80 -17.52
N LYS A 10 -7.33 45.82 -16.77
CA LYS A 10 -8.77 46.12 -16.57
C LYS A 10 -9.46 46.48 -17.88
N LEU A 11 -8.84 47.33 -18.70
CA LEU A 11 -9.41 47.76 -19.99
C LEU A 11 -9.46 46.58 -20.99
N LEU A 12 -8.38 45.81 -21.08
CA LEU A 12 -8.32 44.64 -21.96
C LEU A 12 -9.35 43.57 -21.58
N TRP A 13 -9.55 43.33 -20.27
CA TRP A 13 -10.59 42.42 -19.80
C TRP A 13 -12.01 42.93 -20.06
N ALA A 14 -12.26 44.23 -19.91
CA ALA A 14 -13.56 44.83 -20.21
C ALA A 14 -13.90 44.69 -21.70
N GLU A 15 -12.95 44.97 -22.59
CA GLU A 15 -13.12 44.79 -24.04
C GLU A 15 -13.38 43.32 -24.38
N ALA A 16 -12.54 42.40 -23.90
CA ALA A 16 -12.68 40.97 -24.16
C ALA A 16 -14.01 40.41 -23.63
N ALA A 17 -14.47 40.87 -22.47
CA ALA A 17 -15.75 40.47 -21.90
C ALA A 17 -16.93 40.99 -22.75
N SER A 18 -16.93 42.27 -23.13
CA SER A 18 -17.99 42.85 -23.97
C SER A 18 -18.04 42.24 -25.36
N PHE A 19 -16.89 41.94 -25.97
CA PHE A 19 -16.82 41.25 -27.25
C PHE A 19 -17.40 39.83 -27.16
N ARG A 20 -17.03 39.06 -26.12
CA ARG A 20 -17.55 37.70 -25.90
C ARG A 20 -19.05 37.67 -25.62
N ALA A 21 -19.58 38.70 -24.97
CA ALA A 21 -20.98 38.81 -24.63
C ALA A 21 -21.84 39.39 -25.78
N ASP A 22 -21.24 39.70 -26.93
CA ASP A 22 -21.86 40.46 -28.03
C ASP A 22 -22.58 41.74 -27.53
N CYS A 23 -21.96 42.39 -26.55
CA CYS A 23 -22.50 43.59 -25.93
C CYS A 23 -22.05 44.83 -26.70
N ALA A 24 -22.97 45.75 -27.01
CA ALA A 24 -22.68 47.00 -27.73
C ALA A 24 -21.59 47.88 -27.07
N ASP A 25 -21.31 47.67 -25.78
CA ASP A 25 -20.24 48.36 -25.04
C ASP A 25 -18.83 48.02 -25.55
N TRP A 26 -18.64 46.97 -26.36
CA TRP A 26 -17.31 46.59 -26.86
C TRP A 26 -16.63 47.74 -27.60
N LYS A 27 -17.37 48.55 -28.38
CA LYS A 27 -16.82 49.71 -29.11
C LYS A 27 -16.26 50.77 -28.15
N ARG A 28 -17.00 51.09 -27.10
CA ARG A 28 -16.57 52.04 -26.06
C ARG A 28 -15.34 51.53 -25.33
N ASN A 29 -15.28 50.22 -25.07
CA ASN A 29 -14.12 49.61 -24.42
C ASN A 29 -12.89 49.60 -25.34
N THR A 30 -13.06 49.36 -26.64
CA THR A 30 -11.99 49.47 -27.66
C THR A 30 -11.47 50.92 -27.75
N GLU A 31 -12.35 51.92 -27.77
CA GLU A 31 -11.96 53.34 -27.78
C GLU A 31 -11.17 53.72 -26.51
N ALA A 32 -11.65 53.32 -25.34
CA ALA A 32 -10.96 53.57 -24.07
C ALA A 32 -9.59 52.86 -23.99
N LEU A 33 -9.48 51.66 -24.56
CA LEU A 33 -8.21 50.96 -24.66
C LEU A 33 -7.26 51.66 -25.63
N GLN A 34 -7.73 52.08 -26.80
CA GLN A 34 -6.95 52.82 -27.79
C GLN A 34 -6.44 54.15 -27.21
N GLU A 35 -7.30 54.91 -26.53
CA GLU A 35 -6.93 56.16 -25.85
C GLU A 35 -5.85 55.91 -24.79
N PHE A 36 -6.00 54.85 -23.99
CA PHE A 36 -5.03 54.49 -22.95
C PHE A 36 -3.66 54.07 -23.53
N LEU A 37 -3.65 53.36 -24.65
CA LEU A 37 -2.44 52.90 -25.31
C LEU A 37 -1.72 54.00 -26.10
N GLY A 38 -2.46 55.02 -26.55
CA GLY A 38 -1.93 56.13 -27.34
C GLY A 38 -1.44 55.66 -28.71
N GLU A 39 -0.16 55.89 -29.00
CA GLU A 39 0.44 55.49 -30.28
C GLU A 39 0.74 53.99 -30.38
N LYS A 40 0.77 53.27 -29.25
CA LYS A 40 1.09 51.85 -29.24
C LYS A 40 -0.13 51.00 -29.56
N THR A 41 0.11 49.90 -30.25
CA THR A 41 -0.86 48.83 -30.44
C THR A 41 -0.86 47.87 -29.24
N VAL A 42 -1.95 47.11 -29.08
CA VAL A 42 -2.03 46.02 -28.08
C VAL A 42 -0.92 44.99 -28.31
N GLU A 43 -0.60 44.71 -29.59
CA GLU A 43 0.44 43.75 -29.97
C GLU A 43 1.83 44.22 -29.51
N GLU A 44 2.20 45.48 -29.76
CA GLU A 44 3.48 46.03 -29.31
C GLU A 44 3.62 45.99 -27.79
N VAL A 45 2.55 46.34 -27.05
CA VAL A 45 2.56 46.25 -25.58
C VAL A 45 2.66 44.80 -25.11
N ALA A 46 2.01 43.86 -25.79
CA ALA A 46 2.11 42.43 -25.48
C ALA A 46 3.54 41.91 -25.68
N LEU A 47 4.18 42.26 -26.80
CA LEU A 47 5.58 41.90 -27.07
C LEU A 47 6.54 42.51 -26.04
N GLU A 48 6.33 43.77 -25.65
CA GLU A 48 7.12 44.42 -24.60
C GLU A 48 6.94 43.73 -23.23
N LEU A 49 5.71 43.34 -22.88
CA LEU A 49 5.40 42.61 -21.65
C LEU A 49 6.04 41.22 -21.64
N LEU A 50 6.04 40.50 -22.77
CA LEU A 50 6.72 39.21 -22.90
C LEU A 50 8.23 39.37 -22.72
N ALA A 51 8.85 40.33 -23.41
CA ALA A 51 10.28 40.62 -23.26
C ALA A 51 10.63 41.05 -21.82
N GLU A 52 9.74 41.78 -21.14
CA GLU A 52 9.92 42.09 -19.72
C GLU A 52 9.81 40.86 -18.82
N ASN A 53 8.88 39.95 -19.11
CA ASN A 53 8.76 38.69 -18.37
C ASN A 53 10.02 37.83 -18.52
N ASP A 54 10.57 37.74 -19.73
CA ASP A 54 11.82 37.02 -19.98
C ASP A 54 12.98 37.62 -19.19
N ARG A 55 13.11 38.95 -19.18
CA ARG A 55 14.12 39.65 -18.35
C ARG A 55 13.91 39.39 -16.86
N LEU A 56 12.68 39.44 -16.37
CA LEU A 56 12.36 39.18 -14.97
C LEU A 56 12.66 37.73 -14.60
N SER A 57 12.35 36.78 -15.48
CA SER A 57 12.62 35.35 -15.30
C SER A 57 14.12 35.05 -15.33
N ALA A 58 14.88 35.81 -16.11
CA ALA A 58 16.33 35.77 -16.14
C ALA A 58 17.00 36.61 -15.03
N SER A 59 16.25 37.32 -14.19
CA SER A 59 16.86 38.17 -13.16
C SER A 59 17.60 37.31 -12.13
N PRO A 60 18.81 37.72 -11.69
CA PRO A 60 19.57 36.97 -10.70
C PRO A 60 18.77 36.67 -9.42
N GLU A 61 17.98 37.64 -8.96
CA GLU A 61 17.11 37.50 -7.78
C GLU A 61 16.09 36.37 -7.95
N ARG A 62 15.38 36.31 -9.09
CA ARG A 62 14.42 35.22 -9.34
C ARG A 62 15.12 33.89 -9.52
N GLN A 63 16.28 33.85 -10.16
CA GLN A 63 17.06 32.62 -10.30
C GLN A 63 17.53 32.08 -8.95
N ILE A 64 18.03 32.95 -8.07
CA ILE A 64 18.45 32.59 -6.71
C ILE A 64 17.26 32.04 -5.91
N ILE A 65 16.12 32.75 -5.92
CA ILE A 65 14.91 32.29 -5.22
C ILE A 65 14.45 30.94 -5.77
N ARG A 66 14.41 30.79 -7.10
CA ARG A 66 14.00 29.53 -7.74
C ARG A 66 14.93 28.37 -7.36
N ALA A 67 16.24 28.59 -7.38
CA ALA A 67 17.23 27.58 -6.99
C ALA A 67 17.07 27.18 -5.52
N ALA A 68 16.96 28.16 -4.62
CA ALA A 68 16.76 27.93 -3.19
C ALA A 68 15.46 27.15 -2.91
N VAL A 69 14.36 27.52 -3.55
CA VAL A 69 13.08 26.81 -3.43
C VAL A 69 13.19 25.38 -3.98
N THR A 70 13.85 25.20 -5.12
CA THR A 70 14.04 23.87 -5.73
C THR A 70 14.81 22.94 -4.79
N GLU A 71 15.89 23.43 -4.18
CA GLU A 71 16.69 22.63 -3.24
C GLU A 71 15.92 22.34 -1.95
N ALA A 72 15.20 23.33 -1.42
CA ALA A 72 14.37 23.12 -0.23
C ALA A 72 13.27 22.08 -0.47
N VAL A 73 12.57 22.16 -1.61
CA VAL A 73 11.52 21.19 -1.98
C VAL A 73 12.12 19.79 -2.16
N LYS A 74 13.29 19.67 -2.79
CA LYS A 74 13.99 18.41 -2.93
C LYS A 74 14.33 17.79 -1.57
N GLY A 75 14.90 18.59 -0.65
CA GLY A 75 15.21 18.12 0.71
C GLY A 75 13.98 17.65 1.48
N ILE A 76 12.85 18.34 1.35
CA ILE A 76 11.56 17.92 1.93
C ILE A 76 11.09 16.59 1.34
N ALA A 77 11.17 16.44 0.01
CA ALA A 77 10.77 15.20 -0.67
C ALA A 77 11.64 14.01 -0.25
N ASP A 78 12.97 14.20 -0.18
CA ASP A 78 13.91 13.16 0.23
C ASP A 78 13.67 12.73 1.69
N ALA A 79 13.41 13.69 2.59
CA ALA A 79 13.07 13.40 3.98
C ALA A 79 11.76 12.61 4.11
N ALA A 80 10.72 12.99 3.36
CA ALA A 80 9.45 12.28 3.34
C ALA A 80 9.60 10.84 2.81
N ALA A 81 10.41 10.64 1.76
CA ALA A 81 10.71 9.32 1.22
C ALA A 81 11.48 8.44 2.23
N ALA A 82 12.43 9.03 2.97
CA ALA A 82 13.17 8.34 4.00
C ALA A 82 12.26 7.90 5.17
N ASP A 83 11.34 8.76 5.61
CA ASP A 83 10.39 8.44 6.67
C ASP A 83 9.42 7.32 6.25
N ALA A 84 8.85 7.40 5.04
CA ALA A 84 7.99 6.36 4.50
C ALA A 84 8.70 5.00 4.41
N LYS A 85 9.98 5.01 3.99
CA LYS A 85 10.82 3.81 3.95
C LYS A 85 11.08 3.26 5.35
N ALA A 86 11.39 4.12 6.32
CA ALA A 86 11.59 3.71 7.70
C ALA A 86 10.33 3.08 8.30
N GLY A 87 9.15 3.65 8.02
CA GLY A 87 7.86 3.06 8.43
C GLY A 87 7.65 1.66 7.85
N THR A 88 7.92 1.50 6.55
CA THR A 88 7.81 0.18 5.88
C THR A 88 8.78 -0.86 6.47
N LEU A 89 10.00 -0.45 6.80
CA LEU A 89 10.98 -1.36 7.42
C LEU A 89 10.54 -1.82 8.80
N ARG A 90 9.98 -0.92 9.63
CA ARG A 90 9.42 -1.28 10.94
C ARG A 90 8.27 -2.28 10.81
N GLU A 91 7.37 -2.08 9.85
CA GLU A 91 6.27 -3.01 9.58
C GLU A 91 6.80 -4.39 9.15
N ILE A 92 7.82 -4.44 8.28
CA ILE A 92 8.45 -5.71 7.87
C ILE A 92 9.08 -6.43 9.07
N GLU A 93 9.77 -5.70 9.95
CA GLU A 93 10.37 -6.27 11.16
C GLU A 93 9.30 -6.83 12.11
N GLN A 94 8.21 -6.08 12.31
CA GLN A 94 7.07 -6.53 13.11
C GLN A 94 6.44 -7.80 12.52
N LEU A 95 6.12 -7.81 11.22
CA LEU A 95 5.53 -8.97 10.56
C LEU A 95 6.46 -10.18 10.56
N LYS A 96 7.78 -9.98 10.50
CA LYS A 96 8.75 -11.08 10.66
C LYS A 96 8.70 -11.66 12.06
N ALA A 97 8.67 -10.83 13.10
CA ALA A 97 8.57 -11.28 14.48
C ALA A 97 7.25 -12.01 14.76
N GLU A 98 6.13 -11.49 14.26
CA GLU A 98 4.82 -12.15 14.37
C GLU A 98 4.79 -13.50 13.64
N ASN A 99 5.34 -13.56 12.41
CA ASN A 99 5.46 -14.82 11.68
C ASN A 99 6.35 -15.83 12.42
N GLU A 100 7.46 -15.39 13.01
CA GLU A 100 8.32 -16.26 13.81
C GLU A 100 7.57 -16.83 15.03
N ALA A 101 6.84 -15.98 15.75
CA ALA A 101 6.02 -16.38 16.89
C ALA A 101 4.92 -17.39 16.49
N LEU A 102 4.20 -17.13 15.41
CA LEU A 102 3.15 -18.03 14.90
C LEU A 102 3.71 -19.39 14.47
N ARG A 103 4.84 -19.38 13.76
CA ARG A 103 5.51 -20.62 13.36
C ARG A 103 6.00 -21.41 14.57
N SER A 104 6.53 -20.74 15.60
CA SER A 104 6.92 -21.37 16.87
C SER A 104 5.74 -22.07 17.55
N VAL A 105 4.59 -21.41 17.66
CA VAL A 105 3.35 -22.01 18.19
C VAL A 105 2.94 -23.23 17.36
N MET A 106 3.02 -23.13 16.03
CA MET A 106 2.69 -24.24 15.14
C MET A 106 3.63 -25.43 15.32
N ALA A 107 4.92 -25.19 15.52
CA ALA A 107 5.88 -26.24 15.84
C ALA A 107 5.53 -26.95 17.16
N CYS A 108 5.02 -26.25 18.19
CA CYS A 108 4.52 -26.89 19.40
C CYS A 108 3.38 -27.88 19.09
N VAL A 109 2.37 -27.42 18.34
CA VAL A 109 1.21 -28.24 17.97
C VAL A 109 1.63 -29.50 17.19
N VAL A 110 2.51 -29.35 16.21
CA VAL A 110 3.00 -30.47 15.39
C VAL A 110 3.82 -31.45 16.22
N ASN A 111 4.65 -30.97 17.16
CA ASN A 111 5.52 -31.83 17.98
C ASN A 111 4.78 -32.56 19.12
N GLU A 112 3.69 -31.99 19.64
CA GLU A 112 2.86 -32.64 20.67
C GLU A 112 2.11 -33.86 20.13
N ILE A 113 1.79 -33.88 18.83
CA ILE A 113 1.07 -35.00 18.24
C ILE A 113 2.06 -36.13 17.93
N PRO A 114 1.87 -37.32 18.52
CA PRO A 114 2.82 -38.41 18.35
C PRO A 114 3.04 -38.75 16.86
N LYS A 115 4.31 -38.92 16.45
CA LYS A 115 4.75 -39.24 15.08
C LYS A 115 4.30 -40.62 14.56
N HIS A 116 3.26 -41.21 15.16
CA HIS A 116 2.71 -42.53 14.82
C HIS A 116 1.79 -42.48 13.60
N THR A 117 1.47 -41.29 13.11
CA THR A 117 0.75 -41.10 11.85
C THR A 117 1.74 -41.29 10.72
N SER A 118 1.48 -42.29 9.87
CA SER A 118 2.24 -42.54 8.64
C SER A 118 2.57 -41.21 7.96
N GLY A 119 3.85 -40.93 7.71
CA GLY A 119 4.33 -39.72 7.02
C GLY A 119 3.91 -39.65 5.53
N ASN A 120 2.70 -40.13 5.22
CA ASN A 120 2.10 -40.20 3.90
C ASN A 120 1.31 -38.93 3.54
N GLY A 121 1.31 -37.90 4.40
CA GLY A 121 0.61 -36.63 4.15
C GLY A 121 -0.84 -36.56 4.63
N ASN A 122 -1.33 -37.57 5.36
CA ASN A 122 -2.60 -37.50 6.07
C ASN A 122 -2.43 -36.90 7.47
N ALA A 123 -3.46 -36.18 7.93
CA ALA A 123 -3.48 -35.65 9.29
C ALA A 123 -3.68 -36.76 10.34
N PRO A 124 -3.28 -36.51 11.59
CA PRO A 124 -3.57 -37.37 12.71
C PRO A 124 -5.05 -37.70 12.87
N GLY A 125 -5.33 -38.98 13.13
CA GLY A 125 -6.69 -39.51 13.24
C GLY A 125 -7.44 -39.65 11.91
N HIS A 126 -6.77 -39.42 10.78
CA HIS A 126 -7.35 -39.50 9.44
C HIS A 126 -6.61 -40.49 8.54
N CYS A 127 -7.35 -41.14 7.64
CA CYS A 127 -6.79 -42.01 6.62
C CYS A 127 -7.57 -41.80 5.32
N HIS A 128 -6.84 -41.52 4.24
CA HIS A 128 -7.38 -41.39 2.89
C HIS A 128 -6.50 -42.18 1.92
N ALA A 129 -7.12 -42.75 0.89
CA ALA A 129 -6.43 -43.46 -0.18
C ALA A 129 -5.54 -42.53 -1.00
N ILE A 130 -6.01 -41.30 -1.23
CA ILE A 130 -5.20 -40.19 -1.75
C ILE A 130 -5.00 -39.21 -0.58
N PRO A 131 -3.75 -38.99 -0.12
CA PRO A 131 -3.49 -38.12 1.01
C PRO A 131 -4.11 -36.74 0.85
N GLY A 132 -4.89 -36.33 1.86
CA GLY A 132 -5.56 -35.04 1.88
C GLY A 132 -6.76 -34.89 0.93
N VAL A 133 -7.27 -35.97 0.34
CA VAL A 133 -8.48 -35.95 -0.50
C VAL A 133 -9.49 -36.94 0.06
N TRP A 134 -10.76 -36.54 0.17
CA TRP A 134 -11.82 -37.42 0.64
C TRP A 134 -12.06 -38.59 -0.32
N ASP A 135 -12.14 -39.80 0.22
CA ASP A 135 -12.35 -41.04 -0.56
C ASP A 135 -13.74 -41.12 -1.19
N GLN A 136 -13.91 -41.99 -2.18
CA GLN A 136 -15.16 -42.20 -2.92
C GLN A 136 -16.39 -42.48 -2.05
N GLY A 137 -16.21 -43.09 -0.87
CA GLY A 137 -17.29 -43.38 0.07
C GLY A 137 -17.87 -42.16 0.80
N ASN A 138 -17.27 -40.97 0.66
CA ASN A 138 -17.67 -39.77 1.41
C ASN A 138 -18.77 -38.93 0.73
N GLY A 139 -19.48 -39.50 -0.24
CA GLY A 139 -20.62 -38.87 -0.92
C GLY A 139 -20.23 -37.56 -1.58
N ALA A 140 -20.95 -36.48 -1.26
CA ALA A 140 -20.71 -35.15 -1.84
C ALA A 140 -19.31 -34.57 -1.58
N LYS A 141 -18.56 -35.13 -0.62
CA LYS A 141 -17.17 -34.73 -0.35
C LYS A 141 -16.17 -35.55 -1.16
N SER A 142 -16.54 -36.66 -1.78
CA SER A 142 -15.61 -37.48 -2.56
C SER A 142 -14.84 -36.64 -3.58
N GLY A 143 -13.51 -36.80 -3.59
CA GLY A 143 -12.63 -36.11 -4.53
C GLY A 143 -12.33 -34.64 -4.19
N ILE A 144 -12.89 -34.08 -3.10
CA ILE A 144 -12.53 -32.74 -2.63
C ILE A 144 -11.45 -32.80 -1.55
N GLU A 145 -10.76 -31.69 -1.36
CA GLU A 145 -9.69 -31.56 -0.38
C GLU A 145 -10.22 -31.72 1.07
N CYS A 146 -9.53 -32.54 1.84
CA CYS A 146 -9.76 -32.71 3.27
C CYS A 146 -9.15 -31.53 4.02
N ALA A 147 -10.02 -30.64 4.52
CA ALA A 147 -9.61 -29.43 5.24
C ALA A 147 -8.67 -29.69 6.42
N TRP A 148 -8.86 -30.81 7.15
CA TRP A 148 -7.99 -31.18 8.26
C TRP A 148 -6.58 -31.57 7.79
N CYS A 149 -6.48 -32.41 6.75
CA CYS A 149 -5.20 -32.76 6.15
C CYS A 149 -4.49 -31.55 5.53
N LYS A 150 -5.25 -30.62 4.92
CA LYS A 150 -4.71 -29.37 4.39
C LYS A 150 -4.06 -28.52 5.48
N VAL A 151 -4.79 -28.26 6.57
CA VAL A 151 -4.28 -27.45 7.69
C VAL A 151 -3.09 -28.13 8.35
N TRP A 152 -3.16 -29.45 8.56
CA TRP A 152 -2.05 -30.22 9.12
C TRP A 152 -0.78 -30.15 8.25
N ASN A 153 -0.89 -30.33 6.94
CA ASN A 153 0.26 -30.27 6.05
C ASN A 153 0.86 -28.85 5.99
N ALA A 154 0.03 -27.81 6.02
CA ALA A 154 0.50 -26.43 6.14
C ALA A 154 1.22 -26.20 7.48
N ALA A 155 0.69 -26.73 8.57
CA ALA A 155 1.29 -26.66 9.90
C ALA A 155 2.66 -27.35 9.96
N VAL A 156 2.76 -28.57 9.41
CA VAL A 156 4.01 -29.32 9.32
C VAL A 156 5.03 -28.53 8.50
N ALA A 157 4.66 -28.04 7.30
CA ALA A 157 5.55 -27.26 6.45
C ALA A 157 6.03 -25.95 7.11
N MET A 158 5.19 -25.30 7.91
CA MET A 158 5.57 -24.11 8.68
C MET A 158 6.55 -24.41 9.83
N SER A 159 6.55 -25.64 10.34
CA SER A 159 7.41 -26.09 11.44
C SER A 159 8.79 -26.62 11.00
N GLU A 160 8.95 -26.95 9.71
CA GLU A 160 10.21 -27.47 9.17
C GLU A 160 11.33 -26.41 9.28
N GLY A 161 12.36 -26.70 10.09
CA GLY A 161 13.55 -25.85 10.26
C GLY A 161 13.57 -24.94 11.49
N GLN A 162 12.58 -25.01 12.40
CA GLN A 162 12.59 -24.24 13.64
C GLN A 162 13.12 -25.01 14.85
N PRO A 163 14.00 -24.42 15.69
CA PRO A 163 14.35 -24.98 16.98
C PRO A 163 13.11 -24.93 17.89
N VAL A 164 12.80 -26.07 18.53
CA VAL A 164 11.66 -26.17 19.45
C VAL A 164 11.99 -25.40 20.72
N ALA A 165 11.48 -24.17 20.83
CA ALA A 165 11.59 -23.35 22.04
C ALA A 165 10.44 -23.61 23.04
N CYS A 166 9.58 -24.59 22.77
CA CYS A 166 8.56 -25.03 23.72
C CYS A 166 9.25 -25.77 24.87
N GLY A 167 9.61 -25.02 25.90
CA GLY A 167 10.17 -25.54 27.13
C GLY A 167 9.20 -26.53 27.77
N SER A 168 9.69 -27.75 27.93
CA SER A 168 9.29 -28.65 29.01
C SER A 168 9.65 -27.99 30.34
N GLU A 169 8.82 -27.07 30.84
CA GLU A 169 8.75 -26.89 32.28
C GLU A 169 8.14 -28.18 32.83
N GLN A 170 9.03 -29.03 33.36
CA GLN A 170 8.72 -30.28 34.02
C GLN A 170 7.69 -30.02 35.13
N ARG A 171 6.41 -30.23 34.81
CA ARG A 171 5.36 -30.36 35.80
C ARG A 171 5.67 -31.62 36.61
N LYS A 172 6.24 -31.43 37.79
CA LYS A 172 6.38 -32.46 38.82
C LYS A 172 5.02 -33.13 39.00
N THR A 173 4.98 -34.42 38.72
CA THR A 173 3.81 -35.29 38.85
C THR A 173 3.36 -35.37 40.31
N PRO A 174 2.06 -35.19 40.61
CA PRO A 174 1.42 -35.92 41.68
C PRO A 174 0.83 -37.20 41.08
N THR A 175 1.14 -38.32 41.73
CA THR A 175 0.68 -39.67 41.45
C THR A 175 -0.85 -39.76 41.34
N GLU A 176 -1.36 -40.09 40.15
CA GLU A 176 -2.75 -40.53 39.96
C GLU A 176 -2.83 -41.97 39.47
N LYS A 177 -3.78 -42.70 40.07
CA LYS A 177 -4.03 -44.14 39.93
C LYS A 177 -4.48 -44.52 38.51
N PRO A 178 -4.28 -45.80 38.09
CA PRO A 178 -4.58 -46.21 36.72
C PRO A 178 -6.10 -46.23 36.45
N ILE A 179 -6.50 -45.57 35.37
CA ILE A 179 -7.83 -45.63 34.78
C ILE A 179 -7.89 -46.87 33.87
N PRO A 180 -8.94 -47.70 33.91
CA PRO A 180 -9.01 -48.92 33.12
C PRO A 180 -9.20 -48.63 31.63
N GLU A 181 -8.52 -49.44 30.81
CA GLU A 181 -8.53 -49.40 29.35
C GLU A 181 -9.95 -49.40 28.78
N ARG A 182 -10.30 -48.36 28.01
CA ARG A 182 -11.46 -48.41 27.11
C ARG A 182 -11.00 -48.88 25.73
N SER A 183 -11.32 -50.15 25.50
CA SER A 183 -11.66 -50.84 24.25
C SER A 183 -11.53 -50.04 22.95
N ALA A 184 -10.73 -50.58 22.04
CA ALA A 184 -10.57 -50.17 20.66
C ALA A 184 -11.91 -49.99 19.93
N CYS A 185 -11.99 -48.93 19.12
CA CYS A 185 -13.03 -48.72 18.12
C CYS A 185 -13.18 -49.97 17.24
N ARG A 186 -14.18 -50.80 17.55
CA ARG A 186 -14.71 -51.81 16.63
C ARG A 186 -15.66 -51.10 15.68
N SER A 187 -15.37 -51.26 14.40
CA SER A 187 -16.30 -51.15 13.30
C SER A 187 -17.47 -52.11 13.51
N GLU A 188 -18.68 -51.58 13.69
CA GLU A 188 -19.92 -52.34 13.53
C GLU A 188 -20.95 -51.47 12.79
N ASN A 189 -21.26 -51.88 11.56
CA ASN A 189 -22.55 -51.68 10.91
C ASN A 189 -22.72 -52.80 9.88
N PRO A 190 -23.79 -53.58 9.94
CA PRO A 190 -24.61 -53.88 8.77
C PRO A 190 -25.68 -52.80 8.57
#